data_AF-A0A2G9URU3-F1
#
_entry.id   AF-A0A2G9URU3-F1
#
_cell.length_a   1.000
_cell.length_b   1.000
_cell.length_c   1.000
_cell.angle_alpha   90.00
_cell.angle_beta   90.00
_cell.angle_gamma   90.00
#
_symmetry.space_group_name_H-M   'P 1'
#
loop_
_entity.id
_entity.type
_entity.pdbx_description
1 polymer ?
#
loop_
_entity_poly.entity_id
_entity_poly.type
_entity_poly.pdbx_seq_one_letter_code
_entity_poly.pdbx_strand_id
1 'polypeptide(L)'
;MLHCSPLSAAFVTYSKRNGILPTLLREVLGARIMVKSSMKHVTSKRLKRVLDARQLALKLVANVTYGYTSANYSGRMPCVEVADAILGKGRETLERAIAQVKEGNYGGARVIYGDTDSMFVLVPGL
;
A
#
# COMPACT_ATOMS: atom_id res chain seq x y z
N MET A 1 15.23 -18.69 -4.27
CA MET A 1 14.01 -18.60 -5.09
C MET A 1 13.94 -17.18 -5.61
N LEU A 2 13.61 -16.99 -6.88
CA LEU A 2 13.44 -15.68 -7.51
C LEU A 2 11.95 -15.39 -7.61
N HIS A 3 11.56 -14.12 -7.46
CA HIS A 3 10.20 -13.64 -7.68
C HIS A 3 10.20 -12.71 -8.89
N CYS A 4 9.49 -13.07 -9.94
CA CYS A 4 9.34 -12.24 -11.13
C CYS A 4 8.12 -11.31 -10.97
N SER A 5 8.31 -10.02 -11.20
CA SER A 5 7.20 -9.07 -11.24
C SER A 5 6.40 -9.20 -12.54
N PRO A 6 5.16 -8.67 -12.57
CA PRO A 6 4.35 -8.65 -13.79
C PRO A 6 5.00 -7.93 -14.98
N LEU A 7 6.00 -7.06 -14.71
CA LEU A 7 6.72 -6.26 -15.71
C LEU A 7 8.16 -6.76 -15.92
N SER A 8 8.38 -8.07 -15.77
CA SER A 8 9.64 -8.77 -16.10
C SER A 8 10.87 -8.46 -15.24
N ALA A 9 10.73 -7.70 -14.14
CA ALA A 9 11.82 -7.50 -13.18
C ALA A 9 11.91 -8.70 -12.22
N ALA A 10 13.11 -9.23 -12.00
CA ALA A 10 13.36 -10.36 -11.11
C ALA A 10 13.94 -9.89 -9.76
N PHE A 11 13.32 -10.32 -8.66
CA PHE A 11 13.71 -9.99 -7.29
C PHE A 11 14.13 -11.24 -6.53
N VAL A 12 15.11 -11.11 -5.64
CA VAL A 12 15.48 -12.18 -4.70
C VAL A 12 14.53 -12.22 -3.51
N THR A 13 14.31 -13.39 -2.94
CA THR A 13 13.49 -13.54 -1.73
C THR A 13 14.16 -12.95 -0.48
N TYR A 14 13.34 -12.59 0.52
CA TYR A 14 13.79 -12.13 1.84
C TYR A 14 14.82 -13.06 2.50
N SER A 15 14.68 -14.38 2.31
CA SER A 15 15.63 -15.38 2.82
C SER A 15 17.05 -15.27 2.25
N LYS A 16 17.22 -14.59 1.10
CA LYS A 16 18.53 -14.35 0.48
C LYS A 16 19.07 -12.97 0.82
N ARG A 17 18.22 -11.95 0.81
CA ARG A 17 18.60 -10.59 1.19
C ARG A 17 17.38 -9.82 1.66
N ASN A 18 17.48 -9.22 2.84
CA ASN A 18 16.51 -8.23 3.27
C ASN A 18 16.84 -6.88 2.63
N GLY A 19 15.86 -6.29 1.95
CA GLY A 19 16.04 -4.99 1.28
C GLY A 19 15.98 -3.83 2.27
N ILE A 20 16.65 -2.73 1.92
CA ILE A 20 16.65 -1.51 2.73
C ILE A 20 15.27 -0.83 2.70
N LEU A 21 14.66 -0.69 1.52
CA LEU A 21 13.31 -0.09 1.39
C LEU A 21 12.23 -0.86 2.16
N PRO A 22 12.11 -2.21 2.07
CA PRO A 22 11.18 -2.97 2.91
C PRO A 22 11.45 -2.84 4.41
N THR A 23 12.72 -2.70 4.82
CA THR A 23 13.07 -2.52 6.24
C THR A 23 12.60 -1.17 6.75
N LEU A 24 12.93 -0.09 6.03
CA LEU A 24 12.49 1.27 6.36
C LEU A 24 10.95 1.38 6.37
N LEU A 25 10.27 0.83 5.36
CA LEU A 25 8.81 0.87 5.29
C LEU A 25 8.16 0.09 6.45
N ARG A 26 8.76 -1.02 6.89
CA ARG A 26 8.24 -1.78 8.04
C ARG A 26 8.28 -0.97 9.33
N GLU A 27 9.35 -0.22 9.56
CA GLU A 27 9.47 0.65 10.73
C GLU A 27 8.48 1.83 10.66
N VAL A 28 8.40 2.50 9.51
CA VAL A 28 7.48 3.63 9.31
C VAL A 28 6.01 3.20 9.45
N LEU A 29 5.63 2.07 8.85
CA LEU A 29 4.28 1.53 8.95
C LEU A 29 3.98 1.03 10.37
N GLY A 30 4.93 0.38 11.03
CA GLY A 30 4.81 -0.03 12.43
C GLY A 30 4.56 1.16 13.36
N ALA A 31 5.35 2.22 13.23
CA ALA A 31 5.15 3.47 13.96
C ALA A 31 3.76 4.08 13.67
N ARG A 32 3.31 4.05 12.41
CA ARG A 32 1.99 4.57 12.03
C ARG A 32 0.85 3.75 12.66
N ILE A 33 0.95 2.43 12.66
CA ILE A 33 -0.03 1.54 13.29
C ILE A 33 -0.12 1.83 14.79
N MET A 34 1.02 1.97 15.48
CA MET A 34 1.07 2.33 16.89
C MET A 34 0.36 3.66 17.17
N VAL A 35 0.67 4.71 16.39
CA VAL A 35 0.01 6.02 16.53
C VAL A 35 -1.49 5.92 16.33
N LYS A 36 -1.95 5.25 15.26
CA LYS A 36 -3.38 5.04 15.00
C LYS A 36 -4.08 4.23 16.10
N SER A 37 -3.38 3.26 16.69
CA SER A 37 -3.92 2.47 17.80
C SER A 37 -4.11 3.35 19.04
N SER A 38 -3.09 4.13 19.41
CA SER A 38 -3.17 5.06 20.54
C SER A 38 -4.28 6.10 20.37
N MET A 39 -4.54 6.56 19.14
CA MET A 39 -5.65 7.50 18.85
C MET A 39 -7.03 6.97 19.25
N LYS A 40 -7.24 5.65 19.26
CA LYS A 40 -8.53 5.05 19.66
C LYS A 40 -8.81 5.19 21.16
N HIS A 41 -7.76 5.33 21.97
CA HIS A 41 -7.86 5.42 23.44
C HIS A 41 -7.80 6.85 23.96
N VAL A 42 -7.62 7.84 23.09
CA VAL A 42 -7.49 9.25 23.47
C VAL A 42 -8.85 9.95 23.42
N THR A 43 -9.26 10.52 24.55
CA THR A 43 -10.50 11.31 24.69
C THR A 43 -10.28 12.79 24.37
N SER A 44 -9.08 13.32 24.64
CA SER A 44 -8.75 14.73 24.39
C SER A 44 -8.72 15.08 22.90
N LYS A 45 -9.59 16.01 22.47
CA LYS A 45 -9.64 16.52 21.08
C LYS A 45 -8.31 17.12 20.63
N ARG A 46 -7.58 17.80 21.52
CA ARG A 46 -6.27 18.40 21.19
C ARG A 46 -5.25 17.31 20.89
N LEU A 47 -5.15 16.31 21.77
CA LEU A 47 -4.19 15.22 21.61
C LEU A 47 -4.54 14.37 20.38
N LYS A 48 -5.83 14.13 20.11
CA LYS A 48 -6.29 13.43 18.91
C LYS A 48 -5.84 14.13 17.62
N ARG A 49 -5.92 15.47 17.55
CA ARG A 49 -5.42 16.25 16.40
C ARG A 49 -3.91 16.11 16.20
N VAL A 50 -3.13 16.15 17.29
CA VAL A 50 -1.66 15.99 17.22
C VAL A 50 -1.29 14.60 16.71
N LEU A 51 -1.95 13.55 17.22
CA LEU A 51 -1.71 12.19 16.77
C LEU A 51 -2.17 11.96 15.33
N ASP A 52 -3.24 12.61 14.90
CA ASP A 52 -3.68 12.56 13.50
C ASP A 52 -2.65 13.22 12.56
N ALA A 53 -2.14 14.40 12.91
CA ALA A 53 -1.05 15.02 12.17
C ALA A 53 0.19 14.10 12.10
N ARG A 54 0.52 13.41 13.20
CA ARG A 54 1.64 12.45 13.23
C ARG A 54 1.41 11.25 12.32
N GLN A 55 0.22 10.64 12.30
CA GLN A 55 -0.05 9.51 11.40
C GLN A 55 -0.07 9.93 9.93
N LEU A 56 -0.53 11.16 9.63
CA LEU A 56 -0.51 11.72 8.28
C LEU A 56 0.93 11.98 7.81
N ALA A 57 1.79 12.52 8.68
CA ALA A 57 3.21 12.68 8.38
C ALA A 57 3.87 11.32 8.06
N LEU A 58 3.62 10.29 8.87
CA LEU A 58 4.13 8.95 8.61
C LEU A 58 3.58 8.34 7.30
N LYS A 59 2.31 8.59 6.97
CA LYS A 59 1.72 8.21 5.67
C LYS A 59 2.46 8.89 4.52
N LEU A 60 2.74 10.19 4.66
CA LEU A 60 3.45 10.95 3.63
C LEU A 60 4.86 10.38 3.40
N VAL A 61 5.62 10.08 4.47
CA VAL A 61 6.95 9.46 4.34
C VAL A 61 6.87 8.13 3.59
N ALA A 62 5.91 7.26 3.94
CA ALA A 62 5.73 5.99 3.23
C ALA A 62 5.41 6.19 1.74
N ASN A 63 4.52 7.13 1.41
CA ASN A 63 4.14 7.41 0.02
C ASN A 63 5.30 8.00 -0.79
N VAL A 64 6.04 8.95 -0.21
CA VAL A 64 7.20 9.58 -0.86
C VAL A 64 8.35 8.58 -1.06
N THR A 65 8.51 7.61 -0.16
CA THR A 65 9.55 6.57 -0.30
C THR A 65 9.38 5.77 -1.60
N TYR A 66 8.15 5.41 -1.95
CA TYR A 66 7.86 4.82 -3.26
C TYR A 66 8.04 5.84 -4.39
N GLY A 67 7.52 7.06 -4.25
CA GLY A 67 7.66 8.11 -5.27
C GLY A 67 9.13 8.42 -5.63
N TYR A 68 10.04 8.29 -4.67
CA TYR A 68 11.48 8.46 -4.89
C TYR A 68 12.06 7.46 -5.89
N THR A 69 11.56 6.22 -5.95
CA THR A 69 12.06 5.22 -6.91
C THR A 69 11.69 5.58 -8.35
N SER A 70 10.65 6.40 -8.56
CA SER A 70 10.20 6.87 -9.89
C SER A 70 10.70 8.29 -10.23
N ALA A 71 11.50 8.94 -9.38
CA ALA A 71 11.85 10.35 -9.53
C ALA A 71 12.94 10.56 -10.60
N ASN A 72 12.57 10.46 -11.88
CA ASN A 72 13.52 10.53 -13.00
C ASN A 72 14.08 11.94 -13.29
N TYR A 73 13.35 13.01 -12.92
CA TYR A 73 13.76 14.38 -13.26
C TYR A 73 14.71 15.03 -12.25
N SER A 74 14.53 14.74 -10.95
CA SER A 74 15.30 15.36 -9.85
C SER A 74 15.80 14.38 -8.79
N GLY A 75 15.52 13.08 -8.96
CA GLY A 75 15.97 12.04 -8.06
C GLY A 75 17.45 11.75 -8.24
N ARG A 76 18.15 11.46 -7.14
CA ARG A 76 19.58 11.13 -7.16
C ARG A 76 19.85 9.65 -7.42
N MET A 77 18.82 8.81 -7.33
CA MET A 77 18.90 7.35 -7.54
C MET A 77 17.52 6.79 -7.96
N PRO A 78 17.00 7.13 -9.16
CA PRO A 78 15.79 6.51 -9.67
C PRO A 78 16.03 5.02 -9.99
N CYS A 79 15.00 4.20 -9.78
CA CYS A 79 14.98 2.80 -10.18
C CYS A 79 13.57 2.48 -10.70
N VAL A 80 13.42 2.65 -12.01
CA VAL A 80 12.13 2.52 -12.71
C VAL A 80 11.60 1.10 -12.60
N GLU A 81 12.47 0.09 -12.61
CA GLU A 81 12.09 -1.32 -12.50
C GLU A 81 11.39 -1.64 -11.17
N VAL A 82 11.82 -0.98 -10.08
CA VAL A 82 11.17 -1.11 -8.77
C VAL A 82 9.82 -0.39 -8.79
N ALA A 83 9.76 0.82 -9.36
CA ALA A 83 8.52 1.59 -9.44
C ALA A 83 7.44 0.83 -10.25
N ASP A 84 7.82 0.36 -11.43
CA ASP A 84 6.98 -0.43 -12.33
C ASP A 84 6.53 -1.74 -11.67
N ALA A 85 7.44 -2.47 -11.02
CA ALA A 85 7.08 -3.68 -10.29
C ALA A 85 6.03 -3.42 -9.19
N ILE A 86 6.11 -2.29 -8.50
CA ILE A 86 5.15 -1.88 -7.47
C ILE A 86 3.79 -1.56 -8.10
N LEU A 87 3.75 -0.76 -9.18
CA LEU A 87 2.52 -0.44 -9.90
C LEU A 87 1.83 -1.68 -10.46
N GLY A 88 2.60 -2.55 -11.12
CA GLY A 88 2.11 -3.81 -11.66
C GLY A 88 1.51 -4.70 -10.57
N LYS A 89 2.19 -4.82 -9.42
CA LYS A 89 1.67 -5.60 -8.29
C LYS A 89 0.44 -4.97 -7.64
N GLY A 90 0.36 -3.64 -7.59
CA GLY A 90 -0.81 -2.91 -7.12
C GLY A 90 -2.04 -3.22 -7.97
N ARG A 91 -1.89 -3.10 -9.30
CA ARG A 91 -2.95 -3.45 -10.27
C ARG A 91 -3.39 -4.90 -10.17
N GLU A 92 -2.43 -5.84 -10.17
CA GLU A 92 -2.73 -7.28 -10.02
C GLU A 92 -3.49 -7.56 -8.71
N THR A 93 -3.19 -6.83 -7.63
CA THR A 93 -3.87 -7.00 -6.34
C THR A 93 -5.31 -6.48 -6.39
N LEU A 94 -5.54 -5.32 -7.02
CA LEU A 94 -6.90 -4.81 -7.24
C LEU A 94 -7.72 -5.77 -8.11
N GLU A 95 -7.15 -6.23 -9.23
CA GLU A 95 -7.82 -7.17 -10.14
C GLU A 95 -8.16 -8.50 -9.45
N ARG A 96 -7.24 -9.04 -8.64
CA ARG A 96 -7.51 -10.25 -7.83
C ARG A 96 -8.63 -10.03 -6.82
N ALA A 97 -8.67 -8.88 -6.15
CA ALA A 97 -9.73 -8.59 -5.20
C ALA A 97 -11.09 -8.40 -5.89
N ILE A 98 -11.12 -7.80 -7.09
CA ILE A 98 -12.33 -7.73 -7.93
C ILE A 98 -12.79 -9.14 -8.34
N ALA A 99 -11.87 -10.01 -8.75
CA ALA A 99 -12.16 -11.39 -9.09
C ALA A 99 -12.74 -12.15 -7.89
N GLN A 100 -12.17 -11.98 -6.71
CA GLN A 100 -12.69 -12.59 -5.47
C GLN A 100 -14.16 -12.21 -5.21
N VAL A 101 -14.55 -10.95 -5.41
CA VAL A 101 -15.96 -10.53 -5.25
C VAL A 101 -16.85 -11.17 -6.32
N LYS A 102 -16.40 -11.26 -7.57
CA LYS A 102 -17.18 -11.83 -8.67
C LYS A 102 -17.36 -13.34 -8.57
N GLU A 103 -16.33 -14.06 -8.13
CA GLU A 103 -16.31 -15.51 -8.03
C GLU A 103 -16.84 -16.01 -6.67
N GLY A 104 -16.83 -15.15 -5.66
CA GLY A 104 -17.29 -15.48 -4.31
C GLY A 104 -18.81 -15.54 -4.21
N ASN A 105 -19.29 -16.34 -3.27
CA ASN A 105 -20.72 -16.44 -2.96
C ASN A 105 -21.16 -15.30 -2.02
N TYR A 106 -21.23 -14.07 -2.56
CA TYR A 106 -21.59 -12.86 -1.82
C TYR A 106 -23.02 -12.36 -2.12
N GLY A 107 -23.97 -13.26 -2.32
CA GLY A 107 -25.39 -12.89 -2.48
C GLY A 107 -25.68 -11.95 -3.66
N GLY A 108 -24.94 -12.09 -4.76
CA GLY A 108 -25.11 -11.24 -5.94
C GLY A 108 -24.37 -9.90 -5.89
N ALA A 109 -23.43 -9.74 -4.94
CA ALA A 109 -22.58 -8.55 -4.89
C ALA A 109 -21.80 -8.34 -6.19
N ARG A 110 -21.71 -7.09 -6.66
CA ARG A 110 -20.99 -6.72 -7.87
C ARG A 110 -20.11 -5.49 -7.66
N VAL A 111 -18.89 -5.53 -8.18
CA VAL A 111 -18.01 -4.35 -8.20
C VAL A 111 -18.52 -3.37 -9.26
N ILE A 112 -18.78 -2.12 -8.88
CA ILE A 112 -19.27 -1.05 -9.76
C ILE A 112 -18.21 0.00 -10.11
N TYR A 113 -17.17 0.12 -9.28
CA TYR A 113 -16.07 1.05 -9.51
C TYR A 113 -14.79 0.55 -8.81
N GLY A 114 -13.64 0.93 -9.34
CA GLY A 114 -12.35 0.72 -8.70
C GLY A 114 -11.40 1.85 -9.06
N ASP A 115 -10.69 2.37 -8.07
CA ASP A 115 -9.65 3.39 -8.24
C ASP A 115 -8.45 2.99 -7.39
N THR A 116 -7.37 2.59 -8.06
CA THR A 116 -6.03 2.27 -7.53
C THR A 116 -5.99 1.35 -6.31
N ASP A 117 -6.35 1.84 -5.12
CA ASP A 117 -6.39 1.12 -3.84
C ASP A 117 -7.81 0.91 -3.27
N SER A 118 -8.85 1.35 -3.99
CA SER A 118 -10.25 1.28 -3.59
C SER A 118 -11.12 0.52 -4.59
N MET A 119 -12.16 -0.14 -4.10
CA MET A 119 -13.21 -0.75 -4.91
C MET A 119 -14.57 -0.52 -4.26
N PHE A 120 -15.59 -0.28 -5.08
CA PHE A 120 -16.94 0.02 -4.65
C PHE A 120 -17.82 -1.16 -5.08
N VAL A 121 -18.50 -1.76 -4.11
CA VAL A 121 -19.26 -2.99 -4.29
C VAL A 121 -20.74 -2.68 -4.03
N LEU A 122 -21.59 -2.97 -5.01
CA LEU A 122 -23.04 -2.99 -4.83
C LEU A 122 -23.44 -4.35 -4.27
N VAL A 123 -24.13 -4.35 -3.13
CA VAL A 123 -24.71 -5.55 -2.51
C VAL A 123 -26.23 -5.46 -2.64
N PRO A 124 -26.88 -6.34 -3.44
CA PRO A 124 -28.33 -6.33 -3.57
C PRO A 124 -29.04 -6.68 -2.26
N GLY A 125 -30.11 -5.95 -1.92
CA GLY A 125 -30.95 -6.24 -0.75
C GLY A 125 -30.47 -5.64 0.58
N LEU A 126 -29.44 -4.79 0.54
CA LEU A 126 -29.06 -3.86 1.60
C LEU A 126 -29.51 -2.44 1.25
#